data_AF-A0A399RRE5-F1
#
_entry.id   AF-A0A399RRE5-F1
#
_cell.length_a   1.000
_cell.length_b   1.000
_cell.length_c   1.000
_cell.angle_alpha   90.00
_cell.angle_beta   90.00
_cell.angle_gamma   90.00
#
_symmetry.space_group_name_H-M   'P 1'
#
loop_
_entity.id
_entity.type
_entity.pdbx_description
1 polymer ?
#
loop_
_entity_poly.entity_id
_entity_poly.type
_entity_poly.pdbx_seq_one_letter_code
_entity_poly.pdbx_strand_id
1 'polypeptide(L)'
;MKKLYYLIAICIGAGIGFLVGGSQAPLAAKGKSATKVIQSTPTYGGFKSQIAYGEHLVWISGCHDCHTPKKMTAEGFELDSTRLLSGHPAKLPAPDVNRAEVEQKGQVVTETLTAWVGPWGISYAANLTSDKTGIGNWQEKNFITSMRKGKYKGIESARSLLPPMPWPMYQNMTDEELKAIFAYLKSTKPIANVVPSPKPPVSPAPGK
;
A
#
# COMPACT_ATOMS: atom_id res chain seq x y z
N MET A 1 -41.13 -31.83 -2.00
CA MET A 1 -40.56 -31.03 -0.89
C MET A 1 -40.06 -29.70 -1.46
N LYS A 2 -40.85 -28.63 -1.35
CA LYS A 2 -40.55 -27.31 -1.93
C LYS A 2 -39.81 -26.46 -0.87
N LYS A 3 -38.62 -25.95 -1.20
CA LYS A 3 -37.88 -25.02 -0.34
C LYS A 3 -38.41 -23.60 -0.54
N LEU A 4 -38.78 -22.97 0.57
CA LEU A 4 -39.30 -21.62 0.69
C LEU A 4 -38.13 -20.63 0.69
N TYR A 5 -38.12 -19.68 -0.25
CA TYR A 5 -37.21 -18.54 -0.26
C TYR A 5 -37.93 -17.32 0.33
N TYR A 6 -37.38 -16.73 1.38
CA TYR A 6 -37.84 -15.44 1.91
C TYR A 6 -37.21 -14.31 1.08
N LEU A 7 -38.03 -13.60 0.32
CA LEU A 7 -37.70 -12.30 -0.28
C LEU A 7 -38.10 -11.20 0.70
N ILE A 8 -37.12 -10.43 1.17
CA ILE A 8 -37.34 -9.20 1.94
C ILE A 8 -37.73 -8.11 0.94
N ALA A 9 -39.01 -7.69 0.99
CA ALA A 9 -39.52 -6.55 0.24
C ALA A 9 -39.18 -5.25 0.99
N ILE A 10 -38.38 -4.38 0.38
CA ILE A 10 -38.14 -3.01 0.86
C ILE A 10 -39.20 -2.12 0.23
N CYS A 11 -40.06 -1.54 1.06
CA CYS A 11 -41.11 -0.60 0.66
C CYS A 11 -40.50 0.70 0.12
N ILE A 12 -40.72 1.00 -1.15
CA ILE A 12 -40.47 2.32 -1.75
C ILE A 12 -41.72 3.17 -1.53
N GLY A 13 -41.62 4.20 -0.68
CA GLY A 13 -42.67 5.19 -0.49
C GLY A 13 -42.81 6.07 -1.74
N ALA A 14 -43.92 5.91 -2.46
CA ALA A 14 -44.32 6.81 -3.53
C ALA A 14 -45.08 8.01 -2.93
N GLY A 15 -44.44 9.19 -2.95
CA GLY A 15 -45.09 10.46 -2.62
C GLY A 15 -45.95 10.94 -3.79
N ILE A 16 -47.26 11.04 -3.55
CA ILE A 16 -48.24 11.68 -4.44
C ILE A 16 -48.26 13.18 -4.12
N GLY A 17 -48.03 14.02 -5.14
CA GLY A 17 -48.10 15.48 -5.03
C GLY A 17 -48.67 16.09 -6.31
N PHE A 18 -49.82 16.75 -6.16
CA PHE A 18 -50.77 17.23 -7.16
C PHE A 18 -50.26 18.23 -8.20
N LEU A 19 -50.86 18.16 -9.39
CA LEU A 19 -50.85 19.18 -10.46
C LEU A 19 -51.76 20.37 -10.11
N VAL A 20 -51.27 21.60 -10.25
CA VAL A 20 -52.09 22.78 -10.56
C VAL A 20 -51.33 23.63 -11.58
N GLY A 21 -52.02 24.02 -12.65
CA GLY A 21 -51.46 24.66 -13.83
C GLY A 21 -51.36 26.19 -13.79
N GLY A 22 -50.68 26.71 -14.82
CA GLY A 22 -51.01 27.93 -15.54
C GLY A 22 -50.50 29.27 -15.00
N SER A 23 -49.42 29.79 -15.58
CA SER A 23 -49.41 31.07 -16.32
C SER A 23 -48.00 31.40 -16.81
N GLN A 24 -47.91 31.72 -18.11
CA GLN A 24 -46.69 32.21 -18.75
C GLN A 24 -46.41 33.66 -18.31
N ALA A 25 -45.17 33.93 -17.93
CA ALA A 25 -44.61 35.28 -17.79
C ALA A 25 -43.23 35.32 -18.47
N PRO A 26 -42.79 36.49 -18.95
CA PRO A 26 -41.99 36.61 -20.16
C PRO A 26 -40.49 36.34 -19.99
N LEU A 27 -39.84 36.01 -21.11
CA LEU A 27 -38.38 35.89 -21.21
C LEU A 27 -37.69 37.18 -20.73
N ALA A 28 -36.91 37.08 -19.65
CA ALA A 28 -35.98 38.11 -19.21
C ALA A 28 -34.53 37.71 -19.53
N ALA A 29 -33.75 38.74 -19.83
CA ALA A 29 -32.49 38.73 -20.55
C ALA A 29 -31.32 37.93 -19.92
N LYS A 30 -30.43 37.50 -20.82
CA LYS A 30 -29.11 36.91 -20.61
C LYS A 30 -28.32 37.61 -19.49
N GLY A 31 -28.13 36.92 -18.36
CA GLY A 31 -26.98 37.11 -17.48
C GLY A 31 -25.93 36.07 -17.84
N LYS A 32 -24.75 36.49 -18.31
CA LYS A 32 -23.58 35.60 -18.37
C LYS A 32 -23.19 35.27 -16.93
N SER A 33 -23.69 34.14 -16.42
CA SER A 33 -23.20 33.56 -15.17
C SER A 33 -21.74 33.17 -15.41
N ALA A 34 -20.82 33.96 -14.87
CA ALA A 34 -19.44 33.54 -14.73
C ALA A 34 -19.45 32.37 -13.75
N THR A 35 -19.44 31.14 -14.27
CA THR A 35 -19.21 29.94 -13.48
C THR A 35 -17.83 30.09 -12.83
N LYS A 36 -17.82 30.51 -11.57
CA LYS A 36 -16.65 30.39 -10.72
C LYS A 36 -16.36 28.89 -10.64
N VAL A 37 -15.35 28.44 -11.37
CA VAL A 37 -14.79 27.11 -11.18
C VAL A 37 -14.31 27.07 -9.74
N ILE A 38 -15.12 26.49 -8.85
CA ILE A 38 -14.65 26.12 -7.53
C ILE A 38 -13.69 24.98 -7.79
N GLN A 39 -12.40 25.30 -7.93
CA GLN A 39 -11.35 24.31 -7.85
C GLN A 39 -11.47 23.71 -6.45
N SER A 40 -12.13 22.56 -6.34
CA SER A 40 -12.02 21.71 -5.17
C SER A 40 -10.54 21.33 -5.08
N THR A 41 -9.82 21.97 -4.17
CA THR A 41 -8.45 21.56 -3.83
C THR A 41 -8.52 20.05 -3.50
N PRO A 42 -7.58 19.21 -3.98
CA PRO A 42 -7.55 17.81 -3.59
C PRO A 42 -7.52 17.75 -2.07
N THR A 43 -8.63 17.37 -1.47
CA THR A 43 -8.72 17.17 -0.03
C THR A 43 -8.16 15.79 0.20
N TYR A 44 -6.84 15.68 0.40
CA TYR A 44 -6.05 14.47 0.65
C TYR A 44 -6.76 13.40 1.49
N GLY A 45 -7.74 12.68 0.94
CA GLY A 45 -8.70 11.87 1.71
C GLY A 45 -9.40 12.59 2.88
N GLY A 46 -9.52 13.92 2.86
CA GLY A 46 -10.02 14.72 4.01
C GLY A 46 -8.98 15.03 5.10
N PHE A 47 -7.70 14.67 4.90
CA PHE A 47 -6.62 14.98 5.84
C PHE A 47 -6.02 16.38 5.64
N LYS A 48 -5.43 16.92 6.71
CA LYS A 48 -4.85 18.28 6.77
C LYS A 48 -3.70 18.55 5.80
N SER A 49 -3.06 17.51 5.26
CA SER A 49 -1.93 17.63 4.32
C SER A 49 -1.68 16.30 3.61
N GLN A 50 -0.95 16.36 2.49
CA GLN A 50 -0.51 15.18 1.75
C GLN A 50 0.30 14.21 2.63
N ILE A 51 1.20 14.73 3.47
CA ILE A 51 2.03 13.91 4.36
C ILE A 51 1.16 13.22 5.40
N ALA A 52 0.18 13.91 5.99
CA ALA A 52 -0.74 13.32 6.96
C ALA A 52 -1.61 12.22 6.33
N TYR A 53 -2.04 12.41 5.08
CA TYR A 53 -2.75 11.36 4.34
C TYR A 53 -1.84 10.17 4.04
N GLY A 54 -0.60 10.44 3.63
CA GLY A 54 0.41 9.42 3.38
C GLY A 54 0.75 8.59 4.62
N GLU A 55 0.89 9.24 5.77
CA GLU A 55 1.10 8.59 7.06
C GLU A 55 -0.05 7.64 7.37
N HIS A 56 -1.30 8.13 7.26
CA HIS A 56 -2.48 7.30 7.45
C HIS A 56 -2.46 6.08 6.52
N LEU A 57 -2.23 6.28 5.22
CA LEU A 57 -2.17 5.20 4.24
C LEU A 57 -1.07 4.19 4.54
N VAL A 58 0.13 4.62 4.94
CA VAL A 58 1.22 3.71 5.33
C VAL A 58 0.83 2.83 6.51
N TRP A 59 0.09 3.36 7.48
CA TRP A 59 -0.43 2.59 8.60
C TRP A 59 -1.52 1.60 8.18
N ILE A 60 -2.56 2.07 7.50
CA ILE A 60 -3.73 1.22 7.19
C ILE A 60 -3.48 0.22 6.06
N SER A 61 -2.46 0.45 5.22
CA SER A 61 -2.08 -0.48 4.14
C SER A 61 -1.04 -1.52 4.57
N GLY A 62 -0.63 -1.52 5.84
CA GLY A 62 0.28 -2.55 6.39
C GLY A 62 1.75 -2.39 6.00
N CYS A 63 2.19 -1.20 5.58
CA CYS A 63 3.61 -0.99 5.23
C CYS A 63 4.54 -1.29 6.42
N HIS A 64 4.11 -0.96 7.63
CA HIS A 64 4.85 -1.23 8.86
C HIS A 64 4.98 -2.73 9.19
N ASP A 65 4.09 -3.59 8.67
CA ASP A 65 4.05 -5.00 9.04
C ASP A 65 5.33 -5.72 8.61
N CYS A 66 5.81 -5.39 7.41
CA CYS A 66 7.02 -5.95 6.83
C CYS A 66 8.23 -5.01 6.93
N HIS A 67 8.02 -3.69 6.82
CA HIS A 67 9.13 -2.73 6.73
C HIS A 67 9.56 -2.17 8.08
N THR A 68 8.94 -2.57 9.19
CA THR A 68 9.42 -2.23 10.54
C THR A 68 9.74 -3.51 11.28
N PRO A 69 11.01 -3.70 11.73
CA PRO A 69 11.39 -4.83 12.56
C PRO A 69 10.47 -4.97 13.78
N LYS A 70 10.08 -6.19 14.09
CA LYS A 70 9.32 -6.52 15.30
C LYS A 70 10.22 -6.93 16.45
N LYS A 71 9.72 -6.71 17.66
CA LYS A 71 10.21 -7.28 18.92
C LYS A 71 9.13 -8.21 19.45
N MET A 72 9.54 -9.37 19.96
CA MET A 72 8.65 -10.24 20.72
C MET A 72 8.54 -9.73 22.15
N THR A 73 7.31 -9.46 22.58
CA THR A 73 6.95 -9.13 23.96
C THR A 73 5.98 -10.18 24.51
N ALA A 74 5.58 -10.06 25.77
CA ALA A 74 4.59 -10.95 26.37
C ALA A 74 3.20 -10.79 25.71
N GLU A 75 2.95 -9.61 25.15
CA GLU A 75 1.72 -9.19 24.49
C GLU A 75 1.72 -9.55 22.98
N GLY A 76 2.84 -10.05 22.45
CA GLY A 76 2.99 -10.51 21.07
C GLY A 76 4.03 -9.70 20.29
N PHE A 77 3.79 -9.52 18.98
CA PHE A 77 4.68 -8.75 18.13
C PHE A 77 4.42 -7.25 18.30
N GLU A 78 5.46 -6.53 18.72
CA GLU A 78 5.45 -5.07 18.75
C GLU A 78 6.40 -4.49 17.70
N LEU A 79 6.05 -3.33 17.14
CA LEU A 79 6.94 -2.58 16.27
C LEU A 79 8.13 -2.05 17.05
N ASP A 80 9.34 -2.23 16.52
CA ASP A 80 10.50 -1.50 17.03
C ASP A 80 10.40 -0.01 16.63
N SER A 81 9.88 0.80 17.56
CA SER A 81 9.70 2.24 17.39
C SER A 81 11.01 3.00 17.10
N THR A 82 12.17 2.41 17.43
CA THR A 82 13.48 2.99 17.11
C THR A 82 13.91 2.76 15.66
N ARG A 83 13.19 1.90 14.93
CA ARG A 83 13.53 1.39 13.61
C ARG A 83 12.36 1.39 12.62
N LEU A 84 11.35 2.23 12.85
CA LEU A 84 10.19 2.38 11.97
C LEU A 84 10.61 2.51 10.51
N LEU A 85 10.01 1.67 9.65
CA LEU A 85 10.19 1.65 8.19
C LEU A 85 11.62 1.37 7.70
N SER A 86 12.55 0.98 8.58
CA SER A 86 13.95 0.74 8.22
C SER A 86 14.21 -0.56 7.47
N GLY A 87 13.21 -1.44 7.32
CA GLY A 87 13.32 -2.75 6.69
C GLY A 87 14.08 -3.76 7.55
N HIS A 88 14.58 -4.82 6.93
CA HIS A 88 15.36 -5.86 7.61
C HIS A 88 16.66 -5.29 8.21
N PRO A 89 16.94 -5.45 9.51
CA PRO A 89 18.18 -4.93 10.10
C PRO A 89 19.42 -5.57 9.48
N ALA A 90 20.32 -4.75 8.91
CA ALA A 90 21.47 -5.22 8.13
C ALA A 90 22.46 -6.15 8.87
N LYS A 91 22.45 -6.12 10.20
CA LYS A 91 23.35 -6.92 11.05
C LYS A 91 22.77 -8.28 11.43
N LEU A 92 21.50 -8.55 11.14
CA LEU A 92 20.94 -9.86 11.41
C LEU A 92 21.47 -10.89 10.41
N PRO A 93 21.75 -12.12 10.85
CA PRO A 93 22.12 -13.19 9.93
C PRO A 93 20.93 -13.53 9.02
N ALA A 94 21.23 -14.24 7.93
CA ALA A 94 20.18 -14.84 7.12
C ALA A 94 19.32 -15.79 7.97
N PRO A 95 18.04 -16.03 7.60
CA PRO A 95 17.19 -16.97 8.30
C PRO A 95 17.86 -18.33 8.47
N ASP A 96 17.94 -18.82 9.71
CA ASP A 96 18.51 -20.12 10.05
C ASP A 96 17.44 -21.21 9.91
N VAL A 97 17.26 -21.67 8.67
CA VAL A 97 16.24 -22.67 8.32
C VAL A 97 16.77 -23.65 7.29
N ASN A 98 16.21 -24.87 7.26
CA ASN A 98 16.44 -25.81 6.17
C ASN A 98 15.81 -25.30 4.87
N ARG A 99 16.58 -24.54 4.10
CA ARG A 99 16.09 -23.90 2.87
C ARG A 99 15.59 -24.90 1.84
N ALA A 100 16.26 -26.04 1.67
CA ALA A 100 15.84 -27.04 0.68
C ALA A 100 14.42 -27.55 0.95
N GLU A 101 14.10 -27.74 2.24
CA GLU A 101 12.79 -28.18 2.69
C GLU A 101 11.74 -27.07 2.61
N VAL A 102 12.02 -25.88 3.15
CA VAL A 102 11.07 -24.76 3.16
C VAL A 102 10.67 -24.39 1.74
N GLU A 103 11.65 -24.22 0.84
CA GLU A 103 11.41 -23.76 -0.53
C GLU A 103 10.58 -24.75 -1.36
N GLN A 104 10.51 -26.01 -0.94
CA GLN A 104 9.65 -27.02 -1.54
C GLN A 104 8.26 -27.09 -0.92
N LYS A 105 8.15 -26.89 0.40
CA LYS A 105 6.93 -27.19 1.16
C LYS A 105 6.08 -25.96 1.50
N GLY A 106 6.63 -24.75 1.41
CA GLY A 106 5.88 -23.54 1.75
C GLY A 106 6.76 -22.33 2.01
N GLN A 107 6.47 -21.61 3.09
CA GLN A 107 7.22 -20.41 3.46
C GLN A 107 7.41 -20.32 4.97
N VAL A 108 8.47 -19.63 5.36
CA VAL A 108 8.72 -19.20 6.74
C VAL A 108 9.11 -17.74 6.75
N VAL A 109 8.81 -17.07 7.86
CA VAL A 109 9.17 -15.68 8.13
C VAL A 109 9.96 -15.62 9.44
N THR A 110 10.97 -14.76 9.48
CA THR A 110 11.73 -14.49 10.71
C THR A 110 10.87 -13.77 11.76
N GLU A 111 11.24 -13.89 13.03
CA GLU A 111 10.52 -13.24 14.15
C GLU A 111 10.40 -11.71 13.98
N THR A 112 11.35 -11.08 13.32
CA THR A 112 11.26 -9.63 13.06
C THR A 112 10.21 -9.25 12.01
N LEU A 113 9.60 -10.24 11.33
CA LEU A 113 8.75 -10.07 10.15
C LEU A 113 9.40 -9.24 9.05
N THR A 114 10.71 -9.43 8.81
CA THR A 114 11.44 -8.66 7.78
C THR A 114 12.22 -9.51 6.78
N ALA A 115 12.25 -10.84 6.96
CA ALA A 115 12.87 -11.77 6.02
C ALA A 115 11.99 -13.00 5.84
N TRP A 116 11.78 -13.41 4.59
CA TRP A 116 10.96 -14.55 4.19
C TRP A 116 11.77 -15.52 3.36
N VAL A 117 11.50 -16.81 3.56
CA VAL A 117 12.01 -17.90 2.76
C VAL A 117 10.81 -18.63 2.16
N GLY A 118 10.83 -18.88 0.86
CA GLY A 118 9.80 -19.63 0.14
C GLY A 118 10.29 -20.06 -1.24
N PRO A 119 9.43 -20.56 -2.14
CA PRO A 119 9.86 -21.09 -3.45
C PRO A 119 10.64 -20.11 -4.35
N TRP A 120 10.65 -18.82 -4.01
CA TRP A 120 11.43 -17.76 -4.66
C TRP A 120 12.82 -17.52 -4.03
N GLY A 121 13.19 -18.28 -3.00
CA GLY A 121 14.42 -18.13 -2.22
C GLY A 121 14.21 -17.24 -0.99
N ILE A 122 15.19 -16.39 -0.67
CA ILE A 122 15.13 -15.45 0.46
C ILE A 122 14.85 -14.04 -0.04
N SER A 123 13.84 -13.39 0.53
CA SER A 123 13.56 -11.97 0.35
C SER A 123 13.68 -11.22 1.68
N TYR A 124 14.09 -9.95 1.60
CA TYR A 124 14.25 -9.05 2.75
C TYR A 124 13.45 -7.78 2.51
N ALA A 125 12.76 -7.29 3.55
CA ALA A 125 12.05 -6.03 3.51
C ALA A 125 13.02 -4.86 3.34
N ALA A 126 12.77 -4.00 2.36
CA ALA A 126 13.62 -2.86 2.05
C ALA A 126 13.54 -1.76 3.11
N ASN A 127 14.58 -0.92 3.19
CA ASN A 127 14.51 0.33 3.93
C ASN A 127 13.63 1.34 3.17
N LEU A 128 12.53 1.79 3.79
CA LEU A 128 11.62 2.79 3.20
C LEU A 128 11.83 4.19 3.78
N THR A 129 12.75 4.36 4.73
CA THR A 129 13.04 5.68 5.30
C THR A 129 13.64 6.63 4.28
N SER A 130 13.61 7.92 4.58
CA SER A 130 14.18 9.00 3.76
C SER A 130 15.71 8.96 3.62
N ASP A 131 16.40 8.01 4.27
CA ASP A 131 17.84 7.80 4.13
C ASP A 131 18.24 7.39 2.71
N LYS A 132 19.49 7.68 2.33
CA LYS A 132 20.07 7.32 1.03
C LYS A 132 20.11 5.80 0.76
N THR A 133 20.15 4.99 1.82
CA THR A 133 20.07 3.52 1.76
C THR A 133 18.63 3.01 1.63
N GLY A 134 17.65 3.88 1.86
CA GLY A 134 16.23 3.64 1.63
C GLY A 134 15.67 4.36 0.41
N ILE A 135 14.58 5.11 0.59
CA ILE A 135 13.89 5.84 -0.49
C ILE A 135 14.47 7.24 -0.74
N GLY A 136 15.49 7.67 0.02
CA GLY A 136 16.08 9.00 -0.04
C GLY A 136 16.48 9.47 -1.44
N ASN A 137 16.97 8.55 -2.28
CA ASN A 137 17.39 8.86 -3.66
C ASN A 137 16.35 8.50 -4.73
N TRP A 138 15.17 8.02 -4.36
CA TRP A 138 14.14 7.65 -5.33
C TRP A 138 13.41 8.90 -5.84
N GLN A 139 13.03 8.84 -7.11
CA GLN A 139 12.09 9.78 -7.71
C GLN A 139 10.66 9.24 -7.54
N GLU A 140 9.68 10.14 -7.38
CA GLU A 140 8.27 9.78 -7.22
C GLU A 140 7.78 8.85 -8.35
N LYS A 141 8.14 9.15 -9.60
CA LYS A 141 7.79 8.32 -10.76
C LYS A 141 8.28 6.87 -10.62
N ASN A 142 9.46 6.66 -10.04
CA ASN A 142 10.02 5.33 -9.85
C ASN A 142 9.28 4.59 -8.73
N PHE A 143 8.88 5.30 -7.66
CA PHE A 143 8.04 4.72 -6.63
C PHE A 143 6.69 4.27 -7.19
N ILE A 144 6.02 5.13 -7.96
CA ILE A 144 4.75 4.81 -8.62
C ILE A 144 4.92 3.61 -9.56
N THR A 145 5.95 3.59 -10.42
CA THR A 145 6.23 2.42 -11.28
C THR A 145 6.46 1.16 -10.46
N SER A 146 7.14 1.25 -9.32
CA SER A 146 7.38 0.11 -8.43
C SER A 146 6.07 -0.45 -7.88
N MET A 147 5.13 0.40 -7.47
CA MET A 147 3.83 -0.03 -6.93
C MET A 147 2.88 -0.50 -8.03
N ARG A 148 2.88 0.13 -9.20
CA ARG A 148 2.01 -0.21 -10.34
C ARG A 148 2.41 -1.49 -11.05
N LYS A 149 3.72 -1.71 -11.22
CA LYS A 149 4.26 -2.79 -12.05
C LYS A 149 5.06 -3.84 -11.28
N GLY A 150 5.20 -3.65 -9.96
CA GLY A 150 6.00 -4.53 -9.14
C GLY A 150 7.47 -4.54 -9.53
N LYS A 151 8.03 -3.44 -10.06
CA LYS A 151 9.42 -3.39 -10.53
C LYS A 151 10.35 -2.89 -9.44
N TYR A 152 11.46 -3.59 -9.19
CA TYR A 152 12.44 -3.18 -8.20
C TYR A 152 13.01 -1.79 -8.54
N LYS A 153 12.93 -0.86 -7.57
CA LYS A 153 13.29 0.56 -7.74
C LYS A 153 12.56 1.29 -8.87
N GLY A 154 11.44 0.76 -9.37
CA GLY A 154 10.72 1.32 -10.51
C GLY A 154 11.48 1.25 -11.83
N ILE A 155 12.51 0.41 -11.93
CA ILE A 155 13.31 0.23 -13.15
C ILE A 155 12.67 -0.89 -13.96
N GLU A 156 12.20 -0.59 -15.18
CA GLU A 156 11.46 -1.56 -16.03
C GLU A 156 12.23 -2.86 -16.31
N SER A 157 13.54 -2.73 -16.55
CA SER A 157 14.45 -3.84 -16.81
C SER A 157 14.90 -4.59 -15.55
N ALA A 158 14.61 -4.07 -14.35
CA ALA A 158 14.95 -4.75 -13.12
C ALA A 158 14.01 -5.93 -12.86
N ARG A 159 14.45 -6.81 -11.95
CA ARG A 159 13.62 -7.90 -11.43
C ARG A 159 12.31 -7.36 -10.83
N SER A 160 11.32 -8.25 -10.75
CA SER A 160 10.11 -7.98 -9.97
C SER A 160 10.43 -7.86 -8.47
N LEU A 161 9.57 -7.16 -7.74
CA LEU A 161 9.49 -7.19 -6.29
C LEU A 161 9.18 -8.63 -5.88
N LEU A 162 9.91 -9.10 -4.88
CA LEU A 162 9.79 -10.48 -4.41
C LEU A 162 8.67 -10.58 -3.39
N PRO A 163 8.03 -11.75 -3.25
CA PRO A 163 7.07 -11.98 -2.18
C PRO A 163 7.69 -11.72 -0.79
N PRO A 164 6.88 -11.31 0.20
CA PRO A 164 5.42 -11.18 0.14
C PRO A 164 4.93 -9.78 -0.24
N MET A 165 5.78 -8.92 -0.83
CA MET A 165 5.42 -7.52 -1.10
C MET A 165 4.12 -7.40 -1.93
N PRO A 166 3.03 -6.81 -1.39
CA PRO A 166 1.70 -6.88 -1.98
C PRO A 166 1.46 -5.80 -3.06
N TRP A 167 2.44 -5.58 -3.94
CA TRP A 167 2.30 -4.64 -5.05
C TRP A 167 1.08 -4.89 -5.96
N PRO A 168 0.58 -6.14 -6.19
CA PRO A 168 -0.62 -6.34 -7.00
C PRO A 168 -1.89 -5.79 -6.35
N MET A 169 -1.88 -5.53 -5.05
CA MET A 169 -2.95 -4.80 -4.36
C MET A 169 -2.76 -3.30 -4.51
N TYR A 170 -1.54 -2.81 -4.23
CA TYR A 170 -1.21 -1.38 -4.29
C TYR A 170 -1.29 -0.79 -5.70
N GLN A 171 -1.19 -1.61 -6.75
CA GLN A 171 -1.42 -1.16 -8.13
C GLN A 171 -2.84 -0.63 -8.38
N ASN A 172 -3.79 -0.82 -7.44
CA ASN A 172 -5.15 -0.31 -7.54
C ASN A 172 -5.38 1.00 -6.78
N MET A 173 -4.41 1.47 -5.98
CA MET A 173 -4.50 2.77 -5.30
C MET A 173 -4.63 3.90 -6.33
N THR A 174 -5.24 5.02 -6.01
CA THR A 174 -5.21 6.22 -6.83
C THR A 174 -3.80 6.81 -6.91
N ASP A 175 -3.53 7.64 -7.92
CA ASP A 175 -2.24 8.35 -7.99
C ASP A 175 -2.06 9.30 -6.81
N GLU A 176 -3.15 9.88 -6.29
CA GLU A 176 -3.12 10.74 -5.11
C GLU A 176 -2.65 9.97 -3.86
N GLU A 177 -3.17 8.77 -3.64
CA GLU A 177 -2.75 7.89 -2.54
C GLU A 177 -1.28 7.49 -2.64
N LEU A 178 -0.82 7.05 -3.82
CA LEU A 178 0.58 6.67 -4.02
C LEU A 178 1.54 7.86 -3.82
N LYS A 179 1.17 9.04 -4.31
CA LYS A 179 1.95 10.27 -4.09
C LYS A 179 1.96 10.66 -2.62
N ALA A 180 0.84 10.51 -1.92
CA ALA A 180 0.76 10.78 -0.49
C ALA A 180 1.67 9.84 0.32
N ILE A 181 1.61 8.53 0.05
CA ILE A 181 2.53 7.55 0.64
C ILE A 181 3.98 7.95 0.38
N PHE A 182 4.35 8.25 -0.87
CA PHE A 182 5.71 8.66 -1.21
C PHE A 182 6.14 9.92 -0.43
N ALA A 183 5.29 10.94 -0.37
CA ALA A 183 5.57 12.17 0.35
C ALA A 183 5.82 11.93 1.84
N TYR A 184 5.02 11.07 2.48
CA TYR A 184 5.25 10.68 3.87
C TYR A 184 6.56 9.88 4.04
N LEU A 185 6.81 8.87 3.20
CA LEU A 185 8.07 8.11 3.28
C LEU A 185 9.30 9.02 3.14
N LYS A 186 9.22 10.04 2.27
CA LYS A 186 10.25 11.06 2.09
C LYS A 186 10.43 12.01 3.29
N SER A 187 9.43 12.16 4.16
CA SER A 187 9.51 13.00 5.37
C SER A 187 9.92 12.23 6.64
N THR A 188 9.98 10.90 6.59
CA THR A 188 10.38 10.06 7.73
C THR A 188 11.78 10.40 8.26
N LYS A 189 12.05 10.07 9.53
CA LYS A 189 13.40 10.13 10.10
C LYS A 189 14.34 9.19 9.30
N PRO A 190 15.48 9.67 8.79
CA PRO A 190 16.39 8.82 8.03
C PRO A 190 17.07 7.81 8.96
N ILE A 191 17.10 6.53 8.55
CA ILE A 191 17.83 5.47 9.23
C ILE A 191 18.73 4.78 8.20
N ALA A 192 20.05 4.91 8.37
CA ALA A 192 21.02 4.20 7.55
C ALA A 192 20.94 2.69 7.78
N ASN A 193 20.50 1.95 6.76
CA ASN A 193 20.34 0.50 6.82
C ASN A 193 20.44 -0.10 5.40
N VAL A 194 21.58 -0.71 5.09
CA VAL A 194 21.79 -1.43 3.82
C VAL A 194 21.28 -2.85 3.97
N VAL A 195 20.04 -3.09 3.54
CA VAL A 195 19.40 -4.40 3.60
C VAL A 195 20.16 -5.42 2.72
N PRO A 196 20.37 -6.68 3.17
CA PRO A 196 20.98 -7.72 2.36
C PRO A 196 20.26 -7.95 1.02
N SER A 197 21.02 -8.37 0.01
CA SER A 197 20.43 -8.77 -1.27
C SER A 197 19.64 -10.08 -1.11
N PRO A 198 18.52 -10.26 -1.84
CA PRO A 198 17.79 -11.52 -1.83
C PRO A 198 18.66 -12.67 -2.35
N LYS A 199 18.40 -13.88 -1.87
CA LYS A 199 19.10 -15.09 -2.33
C LYS A 199 18.18 -15.92 -3.22
N PRO A 200 18.63 -16.41 -4.39
CA PRO A 200 17.82 -17.29 -5.22
C PRO A 200 17.54 -18.62 -4.50
N PRO A 201 16.52 -19.39 -4.92
CA PRO A 201 16.25 -20.73 -4.41
C PRO A 201 17.49 -21.63 -4.50
N VAL A 202 17.66 -22.53 -3.53
CA VAL A 202 18.65 -23.61 -3.56
C VAL A 202 18.07 -24.90 -4.12
N SER A 203 16.75 -25.04 -4.11
CA SER A 203 16.01 -26.12 -4.74
C SER A 203 15.31 -25.63 -6.03
N PRO A 204 15.09 -26.49 -7.04
CA PRO A 204 14.20 -26.17 -8.14
C PRO A 204 12.83 -25.76 -7.61
N ALA A 205 12.20 -24.77 -8.25
CA ALA A 205 10.85 -24.37 -7.87
C ALA A 205 9.90 -25.57 -8.03
N PRO A 206 9.00 -25.83 -7.06
CA PRO A 206 7.99 -26.88 -7.21
C PRO A 206 7.18 -26.68 -8.50
N GLY A 207 7.12 -27.70 -9.35
CA GLY A 207 6.26 -27.70 -10.54
C GLY A 207 6.74 -26.86 -11.72
N LYS A 208 8.06 -26.65 -11.87
CA LYS A 208 8.67 -26.29 -13.17
C LYS A 208 9.41 -27.47 -13.76
#